data_AF-A0A1I6H451-F1
#
_entry.id   AF-A0A1I6H451-F1
#
_cell.length_a   1.000
_cell.length_b   1.000
_cell.length_c   1.000
_cell.angle_alpha   90.00
_cell.angle_beta   90.00
_cell.angle_gamma   90.00
#
_symmetry.space_group_name_H-M   'P 1'
#
loop_
_entity.id
_entity.type
_entity.pdbx_description
1 polymer ?
#
loop_
_entity_poly.entity_id
_entity_poly.type
_entity_poly.pdbx_seq_one_letter_code
_entity_poly.pdbx_strand_id
1 'polypeptide(L)'
;MKAFKNLNDLKTHLQIAPINTGERFNYRGIVFDDFEGLHAMTSADGACVHLRAGVEWALVEYRGQVRDYGVCLSGLDRCETDADLFDALLRNVVFEDGLQTHPALLRMQRVTFFDKPFCIDQQGVAQHYGLATDYVDITPNFDVASFFATQKWNDKTQRYEPMQACLKKGVMYRITPAIAILPHGDEPPSYTPIGWQPFERPAQQRANAYRLAVNEDFAKVSTVTKFKFAHNWAVSKQIYEQFEGGDLLFPHDPLAEFADHVKALTHFTQPQIDTASEKFAQRKGQTPDNETIQAWLKQKGISFVDENTLAHFKWRFDEHAFEQKLEDMGKRIRVRRTAAHYQG
;
A
#
# COMPACT_ATOMS: atom_id res chain seq x y z
N MET A 1 8.26 25.16 10.38
CA MET A 1 7.96 24.32 11.56
C MET A 1 9.26 23.88 12.23
N LYS A 2 9.35 24.04 13.56
CA LYS A 2 10.47 23.55 14.37
C LYS A 2 10.37 22.02 14.46
N ALA A 3 11.51 21.31 14.37
CA ALA A 3 11.53 19.85 14.47
C ALA A 3 11.46 19.39 15.94
N PHE A 4 10.81 18.25 16.18
CA PHE A 4 10.81 17.54 17.47
C PHE A 4 12.18 16.92 17.74
N LYS A 5 12.56 16.73 19.03
CA LYS A 5 13.92 16.25 19.35
C LYS A 5 14.11 14.78 18.97
N ASN A 6 13.05 13.98 18.98
CA ASN A 6 13.03 12.61 18.48
C ASN A 6 11.58 12.18 18.16
N LEU A 7 11.40 10.93 17.72
CA LEU A 7 10.08 10.40 17.39
C LEU A 7 9.19 10.19 18.63
N ASN A 8 9.76 9.89 19.81
CA ASN A 8 8.98 9.75 21.06
C ASN A 8 8.36 11.10 21.47
N ASP A 9 9.12 12.20 21.37
CA ASP A 9 8.59 13.54 21.60
C ASP A 9 7.42 13.86 20.64
N LEU A 10 7.53 13.42 19.39
CA LEU A 10 6.44 13.54 18.43
C LEU A 10 5.23 12.67 18.81
N LYS A 11 5.46 11.41 19.21
CA LYS A 11 4.41 10.48 19.67
C LYS A 11 3.64 11.08 20.86
N THR A 12 4.35 11.67 21.83
CA THR A 12 3.74 12.39 22.96
C THR A 12 2.97 13.63 22.51
N HIS A 13 3.55 14.45 21.63
CA HIS A 13 2.89 15.65 21.12
C HIS A 13 1.58 15.34 20.38
N LEU A 14 1.58 14.28 19.58
CA LEU A 14 0.40 13.81 18.84
C LEU A 14 -0.59 13.05 19.72
N GLN A 15 -0.26 12.79 20.99
CA GLN A 15 -1.10 12.05 21.94
C GLN A 15 -1.51 10.68 21.38
N ILE A 16 -0.55 9.97 20.78
CA ILE A 16 -0.81 8.64 20.22
C ILE A 16 -1.15 7.69 21.36
N ALA A 17 -2.41 7.25 21.42
CA ALA A 17 -2.89 6.29 22.40
C ALA A 17 -2.30 4.89 22.12
N PRO A 18 -2.04 4.09 23.17
CA PRO A 18 -1.82 2.67 22.98
C PRO A 18 -3.08 2.02 22.38
N ILE A 19 -2.88 0.89 21.69
CA ILE A 19 -3.94 0.06 21.13
C ILE A 19 -3.86 -1.34 21.73
N ASN A 20 -4.91 -2.13 21.60
CA ASN A 20 -5.06 -3.47 22.18
C ASN A 20 -5.01 -3.51 23.73
N THR A 21 -5.49 -2.45 24.39
CA THR A 21 -5.59 -2.36 25.85
C THR A 21 -6.94 -2.86 26.38
N GLY A 22 -7.94 -2.99 25.52
CA GLY A 22 -9.32 -3.32 25.89
C GLY A 22 -10.15 -2.11 26.32
N GLU A 23 -9.62 -0.90 26.12
CA GLU A 23 -10.36 0.34 26.38
C GLU A 23 -11.54 0.48 25.41
N ARG A 24 -12.66 0.99 25.92
CA ARG A 24 -13.87 1.25 25.15
C ARG A 24 -14.18 2.73 25.14
N PHE A 25 -14.49 3.24 23.97
CA PHE A 25 -14.83 4.64 23.74
C PHE A 25 -16.30 4.77 23.37
N ASN A 26 -16.90 5.91 23.71
CA ASN A 26 -18.25 6.26 23.30
C ASN A 26 -18.23 7.66 22.68
N TYR A 27 -18.52 7.73 21.39
CA TYR A 27 -18.68 8.98 20.67
C TYR A 27 -20.11 9.10 20.15
N ARG A 28 -20.89 10.03 20.74
CA ARG A 28 -22.30 10.26 20.33
C ARG A 28 -23.16 8.99 20.32
N GLY A 29 -22.97 8.09 21.28
CA GLY A 29 -23.71 6.83 21.40
C GLY A 29 -23.12 5.67 20.58
N ILE A 30 -22.12 5.93 19.75
CA ILE A 30 -21.36 4.89 19.05
C ILE A 30 -20.25 4.39 19.97
N VAL A 31 -20.37 3.12 20.38
CA VAL A 31 -19.32 2.43 21.17
C VAL A 31 -18.36 1.72 20.22
N PHE A 32 -17.06 1.79 20.53
CA PHE A 32 -15.97 1.09 19.85
C PHE A 32 -14.84 0.79 20.84
N ASP A 33 -13.90 -0.10 20.48
CA ASP A 33 -12.73 -0.46 21.28
C ASP A 33 -11.42 -0.15 20.56
N ASP A 34 -10.30 -0.27 21.28
CA ASP A 34 -8.95 -0.09 20.73
C ASP A 34 -8.31 -1.38 20.21
N PHE A 35 -9.05 -2.48 20.04
CA PHE A 35 -8.47 -3.70 19.51
C PHE A 35 -8.29 -3.62 18.00
N GLU A 36 -7.13 -4.04 17.52
CA GLU A 36 -6.90 -4.27 16.11
C GLU A 36 -7.77 -5.44 15.62
N GLY A 37 -8.36 -5.27 14.45
CA GLY A 37 -9.13 -6.29 13.77
C GLY A 37 -9.16 -6.08 12.25
N LEU A 38 -10.00 -6.88 11.58
CA LEU A 38 -10.34 -6.66 10.18
C LEU A 38 -11.75 -6.10 10.14
N HIS A 39 -11.88 -4.82 9.81
CA HIS A 39 -13.16 -4.13 9.81
C HIS A 39 -13.76 -4.16 8.40
N ALA A 40 -14.93 -4.79 8.28
CA ALA A 40 -15.66 -4.83 7.03
C ALA A 40 -16.27 -3.46 6.73
N MET A 41 -15.98 -2.93 5.53
CA MET A 41 -16.49 -1.66 5.05
C MET A 41 -16.99 -1.83 3.63
N THR A 42 -18.27 -1.53 3.37
CA THR A 42 -18.79 -1.51 2.01
C THR A 42 -18.12 -0.40 1.20
N SER A 43 -17.78 -0.67 -0.06
CA SER A 43 -17.31 0.35 -1.00
C SER A 43 -18.36 1.46 -1.19
N ALA A 44 -17.91 2.64 -1.63
CA ALA A 44 -18.78 3.81 -1.78
C ALA A 44 -19.96 3.57 -2.76
N ASP A 45 -19.73 2.79 -3.81
CA ASP A 45 -20.74 2.37 -4.81
C ASP A 45 -21.58 1.17 -4.37
N GLY A 46 -21.24 0.54 -3.24
CA GLY A 46 -21.92 -0.65 -2.76
C GLY A 46 -21.53 -1.95 -3.47
N ALA A 47 -20.59 -1.95 -4.42
CA ALA A 47 -20.29 -3.11 -5.26
C ALA A 47 -19.49 -4.21 -4.54
N CYS A 48 -18.65 -3.87 -3.55
CA CYS A 48 -17.79 -4.83 -2.87
C CYS A 48 -17.57 -4.48 -1.39
N VAL A 49 -16.86 -5.35 -0.66
CA VAL A 49 -16.49 -5.17 0.74
C VAL A 49 -14.97 -5.05 0.89
N HIS A 50 -14.50 -3.95 1.45
CA HIS A 50 -13.13 -3.79 1.91
C HIS A 50 -12.94 -4.41 3.29
N LEU A 51 -11.75 -4.95 3.55
CA LEU A 51 -11.31 -5.37 4.88
C LEU A 51 -10.16 -4.47 5.36
N ARG A 52 -10.51 -3.44 6.13
CA ARG A 52 -9.54 -2.51 6.69
C ARG A 52 -8.89 -3.12 7.94
N ALA A 53 -7.56 -3.23 7.93
CA ALA A 53 -6.80 -3.65 9.10
C ALA A 53 -6.52 -2.47 10.03
N GLY A 54 -6.65 -2.69 11.35
CA GLY A 54 -6.39 -1.68 12.39
C GLY A 54 -7.54 -1.59 13.38
N VAL A 55 -7.66 -0.46 14.08
CA VAL A 55 -8.79 -0.17 14.98
C VAL A 55 -9.99 0.40 14.21
N GLU A 56 -11.21 0.14 14.69
CA GLU A 56 -12.45 0.44 13.95
C GLU A 56 -12.55 1.92 13.54
N TRP A 57 -12.21 2.83 14.45
CA TRP A 57 -12.38 4.28 14.29
C TRP A 57 -11.05 5.02 14.21
N ALA A 58 -10.09 4.50 13.43
CA ALA A 58 -8.88 5.26 13.10
C ALA A 58 -9.23 6.45 12.18
N LEU A 59 -9.52 7.62 12.79
CA LEU A 59 -9.83 8.89 12.12
C LEU A 59 -8.61 9.59 11.52
N VAL A 60 -7.42 9.03 11.75
CA VAL A 60 -6.14 9.60 11.37
C VAL A 60 -5.27 8.48 10.84
N GLU A 61 -4.53 8.78 9.77
CA GLU A 61 -3.50 7.89 9.24
C GLU A 61 -2.16 8.60 9.12
N TYR A 62 -1.12 7.80 8.91
CA TYR A 62 0.26 8.21 9.03
C TYR A 62 1.09 7.68 7.87
N ARG A 63 2.07 8.48 7.45
CA ARG A 63 3.15 8.04 6.56
C ARG A 63 4.48 8.51 7.13
N GLY A 64 5.38 7.57 7.35
CA GLY A 64 6.74 7.85 7.81
C GLY A 64 7.74 7.87 6.66
N GLN A 65 8.71 8.78 6.70
CA GLN A 65 9.90 8.71 5.86
C GLN A 65 11.16 9.08 6.65
N VAL A 66 12.27 8.41 6.35
CA VAL A 66 13.58 8.67 6.97
C VAL A 66 14.12 10.08 6.77
N ARG A 67 13.57 10.84 5.80
CA ARG A 67 13.86 12.27 5.66
C ARG A 67 12.71 13.02 5.01
N ASP A 68 12.61 14.31 5.28
CA ASP A 68 11.81 15.21 4.44
C ASP A 68 12.53 15.44 3.10
N TYR A 69 11.92 14.94 2.02
CA TYR A 69 12.41 15.09 0.64
C TYR A 69 11.97 16.41 -0.01
N GLY A 70 11.17 17.23 0.68
CA GLY A 70 10.60 18.46 0.14
C GLY A 70 9.25 18.20 -0.51
N VAL A 71 9.23 17.39 -1.57
CA VAL A 71 8.04 16.96 -2.32
C VAL A 71 7.76 15.48 -2.05
N CYS A 72 6.50 15.10 -1.91
CA CYS A 72 6.08 13.71 -1.71
C CYS A 72 5.20 13.23 -2.88
N LEU A 73 5.86 12.75 -3.93
CA LEU A 73 5.24 12.24 -5.16
C LEU A 73 4.96 10.73 -5.10
N SER A 74 4.08 10.23 -5.97
CA SER A 74 3.81 8.81 -6.19
C SER A 74 5.03 8.06 -6.75
N GLY A 75 4.95 6.74 -6.88
CA GLY A 75 6.02 5.95 -7.53
C GLY A 75 6.22 6.35 -8.99
N LEU A 76 5.12 6.48 -9.74
CA LEU A 76 5.15 6.83 -11.16
C LEU A 76 5.62 8.26 -11.41
N ASP A 77 5.26 9.21 -10.53
CA ASP A 77 5.70 10.61 -10.66
C ASP A 77 7.16 10.84 -10.22
N ARG A 78 7.84 9.82 -9.69
CA ARG A 78 9.28 9.85 -9.41
C ARG A 78 10.13 9.31 -10.56
N CYS A 79 9.53 8.75 -11.60
CA CYS A 79 10.24 8.36 -12.82
C CYS A 79 10.87 9.61 -13.46
N GLU A 80 12.17 9.55 -13.76
CA GLU A 80 12.93 10.72 -14.22
C GLU A 80 12.67 11.01 -15.71
N THR A 81 12.44 9.96 -16.50
CA THR A 81 12.21 10.04 -17.94
C THR A 81 10.93 9.30 -18.35
N ASP A 82 10.40 9.62 -19.53
CA ASP A 82 9.27 8.89 -20.11
C ASP A 82 9.59 7.42 -20.36
N ALA A 83 10.86 7.08 -20.64
CA ALA A 83 11.33 5.70 -20.73
C ALA A 83 11.27 4.96 -19.37
N ASP A 84 11.59 5.64 -18.26
CA ASP A 84 11.42 5.08 -16.90
C ASP A 84 9.94 4.89 -16.56
N LEU A 85 9.09 5.85 -16.93
CA LEU A 85 7.65 5.75 -16.72
C LEU A 85 7.04 4.60 -17.52
N PHE A 86 7.42 4.47 -18.80
CA PHE A 86 6.94 3.39 -19.66
C PHE A 86 7.36 2.01 -19.13
N ASP A 87 8.62 1.84 -18.72
CA ASP A 87 9.11 0.61 -18.08
C ASP A 87 8.35 0.28 -16.78
N ALA A 88 8.09 1.28 -15.93
CA ALA A 88 7.29 1.11 -14.72
C ALA A 88 5.85 0.65 -15.03
N LEU A 89 5.19 1.27 -16.01
CA LEU A 89 3.84 0.89 -16.45
C LEU A 89 3.82 -0.53 -17.03
N LEU A 90 4.82 -0.88 -17.84
CA LEU A 90 4.96 -2.21 -18.44
C LEU A 90 5.10 -3.29 -17.36
N ARG A 91 5.93 -3.05 -16.34
CA ARG A 91 6.07 -3.95 -15.18
C ARG A 91 4.77 -4.10 -14.40
N ASN A 92 4.01 -3.02 -14.22
CA ASN A 92 2.69 -3.11 -13.60
C ASN A 92 1.72 -3.97 -14.40
N VAL A 93 1.68 -3.83 -15.73
CA VAL A 93 0.84 -4.66 -16.61
C VAL A 93 1.16 -6.14 -16.39
N VAL A 94 2.44 -6.51 -16.46
CA VAL A 94 2.83 -7.92 -16.26
C VAL A 94 2.52 -8.41 -14.85
N PHE A 95 2.72 -7.56 -13.84
CA PHE A 95 2.41 -7.91 -12.47
C PHE A 95 0.89 -8.18 -12.28
N GLU A 96 0.04 -7.30 -12.81
CA GLU A 96 -1.41 -7.45 -12.77
C GLU A 96 -1.86 -8.72 -13.52
N ASP A 97 -1.37 -8.93 -14.74
CA ASP A 97 -1.67 -10.14 -15.54
C ASP A 97 -1.31 -11.41 -14.78
N GLY A 98 -0.13 -11.45 -14.16
CA GLY A 98 0.29 -12.59 -13.36
C GLY A 98 -0.55 -12.76 -12.10
N LEU A 99 -0.87 -11.66 -11.42
CA LEU A 99 -1.70 -11.68 -10.21
C LEU A 99 -3.08 -12.28 -10.48
N GLN A 100 -3.67 -12.01 -11.66
CA GLN A 100 -4.93 -12.63 -12.12
C GLN A 100 -4.88 -14.16 -12.23
N THR A 101 -3.68 -14.73 -12.38
CA THR A 101 -3.48 -16.20 -12.39
C THR A 101 -3.20 -16.78 -11.00
N HIS A 102 -3.00 -15.94 -9.98
CA HIS A 102 -2.62 -16.40 -8.65
C HIS A 102 -3.78 -17.19 -8.00
N PRO A 103 -3.56 -18.42 -7.51
CA PRO A 103 -4.62 -19.25 -6.92
C PRO A 103 -5.40 -18.57 -5.78
N ALA A 104 -4.71 -17.90 -4.85
CA ALA A 104 -5.36 -17.09 -3.80
C ALA A 104 -6.33 -16.02 -4.36
N LEU A 105 -5.95 -15.32 -5.44
CA LEU A 105 -6.81 -14.29 -6.02
C LEU A 105 -8.03 -14.93 -6.69
N LEU A 106 -7.82 -15.97 -7.51
CA LEU A 106 -8.89 -16.73 -8.17
C LEU A 106 -9.88 -17.31 -7.15
N ARG A 107 -9.36 -17.78 -6.02
CA ARG A 107 -10.17 -18.30 -4.92
C ARG A 107 -10.99 -17.18 -4.26
N MET A 108 -10.36 -16.04 -3.96
CA MET A 108 -11.00 -14.88 -3.34
C MET A 108 -12.08 -14.23 -4.21
N GLN A 109 -11.91 -14.21 -5.53
CA GLN A 109 -12.93 -13.73 -6.47
C GLN A 109 -14.25 -14.52 -6.40
N ARG A 110 -14.23 -15.72 -5.83
CA ARG A 110 -15.41 -16.58 -5.64
C ARG A 110 -15.97 -16.53 -4.22
N VAL A 111 -15.27 -15.91 -3.27
CA VAL A 111 -15.75 -15.74 -1.89
C VAL A 111 -16.58 -14.47 -1.82
N THR A 112 -17.75 -14.57 -1.19
CA THR A 112 -18.59 -13.41 -0.89
C THR A 112 -18.75 -13.22 0.61
N PHE A 113 -19.02 -11.97 1.00
CA PHE A 113 -19.36 -11.56 2.35
C PHE A 113 -20.62 -10.69 2.29
N PHE A 114 -21.72 -11.17 2.91
CA PHE A 114 -23.07 -10.60 2.70
C PHE A 114 -23.43 -10.43 1.22
N ASP A 115 -23.25 -11.50 0.44
CA ASP A 115 -23.54 -11.58 -0.99
C ASP A 115 -22.75 -10.60 -1.89
N LYS A 116 -21.69 -9.99 -1.35
CA LYS A 116 -20.79 -9.10 -2.09
C LYS A 116 -19.39 -9.66 -2.17
N PRO A 117 -18.67 -9.48 -3.30
CA PRO A 117 -17.26 -9.85 -3.39
C PRO A 117 -16.41 -8.95 -2.48
N PHE A 118 -15.19 -9.40 -2.18
CA PHE A 118 -14.19 -8.54 -1.56
C PHE A 118 -13.58 -7.58 -2.58
N CYS A 119 -13.32 -6.34 -2.15
CA CYS A 119 -12.58 -5.38 -2.96
C CYS A 119 -11.10 -5.76 -2.97
N ILE A 120 -10.51 -5.91 -4.15
CA ILE A 120 -9.09 -6.23 -4.31
C ILE A 120 -8.47 -5.19 -5.24
N ASP A 121 -7.49 -4.46 -4.72
CA ASP A 121 -6.82 -3.37 -5.41
C ASP A 121 -5.44 -3.84 -5.87
N GLN A 122 -5.34 -4.26 -7.13
CA GLN A 122 -4.13 -4.88 -7.66
C GLN A 122 -2.96 -3.89 -7.75
N GLN A 123 -3.24 -2.61 -8.01
CA GLN A 123 -2.24 -1.54 -7.96
C GLN A 123 -1.76 -1.32 -6.52
N GLY A 124 -2.65 -1.36 -5.54
CA GLY A 124 -2.29 -1.31 -4.12
C GLY A 124 -1.40 -2.48 -3.72
N VAL A 125 -1.75 -3.70 -4.15
CA VAL A 125 -0.89 -4.88 -3.97
C VAL A 125 0.48 -4.63 -4.63
N ALA A 126 0.53 -4.24 -5.90
CA ALA A 126 1.76 -3.99 -6.63
C ALA A 126 2.69 -2.99 -5.90
N GLN A 127 2.13 -1.93 -5.33
CA GLN A 127 2.86 -0.95 -4.51
C GLN A 127 3.58 -1.60 -3.32
N HIS A 128 2.89 -2.42 -2.54
CA HIS A 128 3.49 -3.09 -1.36
C HIS A 128 4.54 -4.14 -1.75
N TYR A 129 4.52 -4.60 -3.00
CA TYR A 129 5.56 -5.46 -3.57
C TYR A 129 6.66 -4.70 -4.32
N GLY A 130 6.66 -3.37 -4.22
CA GLY A 130 7.74 -2.49 -4.67
C GLY A 130 7.67 -2.09 -6.13
N LEU A 131 6.52 -2.24 -6.79
CA LEU A 131 6.28 -1.63 -8.09
C LEU A 131 5.88 -0.16 -7.94
N ALA A 132 6.23 0.65 -8.94
CA ALA A 132 5.89 2.06 -8.95
C ALA A 132 4.42 2.25 -9.38
N THR A 133 3.61 2.88 -8.52
CA THR A 133 2.20 3.17 -8.79
C THR A 133 1.88 4.65 -8.56
N ASP A 134 0.65 5.07 -8.84
CA ASP A 134 0.15 6.42 -8.54
C ASP A 134 -0.28 6.58 -7.06
N TYR A 135 -0.11 5.54 -6.25
CA TYR A 135 -0.40 5.57 -4.82
C TYR A 135 0.77 6.10 -3.98
N VAL A 136 0.44 6.49 -2.75
CA VAL A 136 1.36 6.56 -1.60
C VAL A 136 0.80 5.78 -0.42
N ASP A 137 1.67 5.00 0.25
CA ASP A 137 1.27 4.21 1.41
C ASP A 137 0.98 5.11 2.60
N ILE A 138 -0.14 4.83 3.25
CA ILE A 138 -0.55 5.37 4.55
C ILE A 138 -0.99 4.21 5.44
N THR A 139 -0.95 4.41 6.74
CA THR A 139 -1.36 3.40 7.72
C THR A 139 -2.06 4.05 8.91
N PRO A 140 -3.13 3.45 9.46
CA PRO A 140 -3.73 3.93 10.69
C PRO A 140 -2.86 3.59 11.91
N ASN A 141 -1.85 2.73 11.76
CA ASN A 141 -0.98 2.30 12.85
C ASN A 141 0.28 3.18 12.91
N PHE A 142 0.37 4.00 13.97
CA PHE A 142 1.49 4.92 14.15
C PHE A 142 2.84 4.21 14.30
N ASP A 143 2.88 3.03 14.90
CA ASP A 143 4.12 2.27 15.09
C ASP A 143 4.62 1.71 13.75
N VAL A 144 3.72 1.27 12.86
CA VAL A 144 4.09 0.89 11.49
C VAL A 144 4.65 2.08 10.72
N ALA A 145 3.99 3.25 10.76
CA ALA A 145 4.53 4.45 10.13
C ALA A 145 5.88 4.86 10.75
N SER A 146 6.04 4.66 12.06
CA SER A 146 7.28 4.92 12.78
C SER A 146 8.43 4.05 12.26
N PHE A 147 8.16 2.79 11.89
CA PHE A 147 9.15 1.92 11.26
C PHE A 147 9.70 2.56 9.98
N PHE A 148 8.84 2.94 9.05
CA PHE A 148 9.24 3.60 7.79
C PHE A 148 9.88 4.98 8.00
N ALA A 149 9.53 5.67 9.09
CA ALA A 149 10.13 6.95 9.45
C ALA A 149 11.56 6.82 10.00
N THR A 150 11.94 5.65 10.53
CA THR A 150 13.17 5.49 11.30
C THR A 150 14.11 4.41 10.79
N GLN A 151 13.73 3.60 9.80
CA GLN A 151 14.55 2.54 9.22
C GLN A 151 14.86 2.83 7.75
N LYS A 152 16.14 2.73 7.37
CA LYS A 152 16.56 2.83 5.97
C LYS A 152 16.74 1.43 5.39
N TRP A 153 16.36 1.24 4.13
CA TRP A 153 16.70 0.02 3.40
C TRP A 153 18.18 0.04 2.99
N ASN A 154 18.86 -1.10 3.10
CA ASN A 154 20.21 -1.31 2.60
C ASN A 154 20.20 -2.34 1.47
N ASP A 155 20.42 -1.88 0.25
CA ASP A 155 20.41 -2.72 -0.95
C ASP A 155 21.50 -3.80 -0.96
N LYS A 156 22.62 -3.60 -0.26
CA LYS A 156 23.71 -4.60 -0.22
C LYS A 156 23.36 -5.77 0.67
N THR A 157 22.75 -5.49 1.82
CA THR A 157 22.38 -6.52 2.79
C THR A 157 20.95 -7.02 2.60
N GLN A 158 20.16 -6.35 1.74
CA GLN A 158 18.73 -6.59 1.51
C GLN A 158 17.94 -6.58 2.82
N ARG A 159 18.22 -5.59 3.68
CA ARG A 159 17.63 -5.48 5.02
C ARG A 159 17.41 -4.02 5.41
N TYR A 160 16.45 -3.81 6.30
CA TYR A 160 16.32 -2.53 6.99
C TYR A 160 17.42 -2.36 8.04
N GLU A 161 17.85 -1.12 8.23
CA GLU A 161 18.81 -0.71 9.25
C GLU A 161 18.26 0.49 10.03
N PRO A 162 18.40 0.50 11.37
CA PRO A 162 18.00 1.65 12.17
C PRO A 162 18.74 2.93 11.76
N MET A 163 18.00 4.03 11.63
CA MET A 163 18.60 5.34 11.40
C MET A 163 19.46 5.77 12.59
N GLN A 164 20.66 6.27 12.29
CA GLN A 164 21.52 6.92 13.27
C GLN A 164 21.21 8.42 13.35
N ALA A 165 21.69 9.07 14.41
CA ALA A 165 21.62 10.51 14.52
C ALA A 165 22.30 11.17 13.32
N CYS A 166 21.56 12.02 12.61
CA CYS A 166 22.07 12.75 11.45
C CYS A 166 21.39 14.11 11.28
N LEU A 167 21.94 14.93 10.37
CA LEU A 167 21.41 16.26 10.08
C LEU A 167 20.03 16.20 9.40
N LYS A 168 19.81 15.19 8.53
CA LYS A 168 18.54 14.99 7.82
C LYS A 168 17.48 14.58 8.84
N LYS A 169 16.37 15.33 8.87
CA LYS A 169 15.25 15.09 9.81
C LYS A 169 14.27 14.12 9.19
N GLY A 170 13.88 13.09 9.95
CA GLY A 170 12.75 12.24 9.61
C GLY A 170 11.46 13.04 9.56
N VAL A 171 10.48 12.51 8.85
CA VAL A 171 9.18 13.15 8.67
C VAL A 171 8.05 12.14 8.90
N MET A 172 7.01 12.61 9.59
CA MET A 172 5.74 11.94 9.75
C MET A 172 4.66 12.83 9.13
N TYR A 173 3.99 12.32 8.11
CA TYR A 173 2.76 12.92 7.61
C TYR A 173 1.59 12.36 8.41
N ARG A 174 0.66 13.23 8.78
CA ARG A 174 -0.60 12.89 9.42
C ARG A 174 -1.72 13.32 8.48
N ILE A 175 -2.64 12.42 8.17
CA ILE A 175 -3.79 12.71 7.30
C ILE A 175 -5.10 12.37 8.01
N THR A 176 -6.13 13.17 7.76
CA THR A 176 -7.52 12.83 8.10
C THR A 176 -8.25 12.43 6.81
N PRO A 177 -8.48 11.14 6.56
CA PRO A 177 -8.95 10.65 5.26
C PRO A 177 -10.44 10.94 4.99
N ALA A 178 -11.17 11.58 5.91
CA ALA A 178 -12.62 11.79 5.82
C ALA A 178 -13.10 12.40 4.49
N ILE A 179 -12.32 13.33 3.91
CA ILE A 179 -12.65 13.94 2.61
C ILE A 179 -12.23 13.01 1.45
N ALA A 180 -11.12 12.30 1.59
CA ALA A 180 -10.56 11.43 0.55
C ALA A 180 -11.31 10.11 0.35
N ILE A 181 -12.19 9.74 1.30
CA ILE A 181 -13.06 8.56 1.22
C ILE A 181 -14.28 8.82 0.31
N LEU A 182 -14.63 10.09 0.08
CA LEU A 182 -15.74 10.46 -0.79
C LEU A 182 -15.26 10.55 -2.25
N PRO A 183 -16.05 10.07 -3.22
CA PRO A 183 -15.75 10.27 -4.63
C PRO A 183 -15.84 11.76 -5.00
N HIS A 184 -15.05 12.17 -6.00
CA HIS A 184 -15.05 13.53 -6.55
C HIS A 184 -15.55 13.50 -7.99
N GLY A 185 -16.86 13.73 -8.17
CA GLY A 185 -17.49 13.58 -9.49
C GLY A 185 -17.49 12.12 -9.91
N ASP A 186 -16.98 11.84 -11.11
CA ASP A 186 -16.85 10.48 -11.67
C ASP A 186 -15.52 9.80 -11.26
N GLU A 187 -14.63 10.50 -10.56
CA GLU A 187 -13.36 9.92 -10.11
C GLU A 187 -13.56 9.07 -8.83
N PRO A 188 -12.89 7.91 -8.75
CA PRO A 188 -12.93 7.08 -7.56
C PRO A 188 -12.32 7.83 -6.36
N PRO A 189 -12.67 7.45 -5.11
CA PRO A 189 -12.06 8.02 -3.93
C PRO A 189 -10.54 7.93 -3.97
N SER A 190 -9.85 9.00 -3.55
CA SER A 190 -8.39 8.98 -3.43
C SER A 190 -7.93 8.01 -2.34
N TYR A 191 -8.77 7.69 -1.36
CA TYR A 191 -8.47 6.73 -0.30
C TYR A 191 -8.98 5.33 -0.65
N THR A 192 -8.11 4.31 -0.54
CA THR A 192 -8.49 2.91 -0.72
C THR A 192 -7.89 2.04 0.41
N PRO A 193 -8.72 1.28 1.15
CA PRO A 193 -8.21 0.27 2.06
C PRO A 193 -7.50 -0.85 1.30
N ILE A 194 -6.22 -1.08 1.63
CA ILE A 194 -5.45 -2.19 1.06
C ILE A 194 -5.48 -3.38 1.99
N GLY A 195 -5.03 -3.19 3.24
CA GLY A 195 -5.23 -4.06 4.38
C GLY A 195 -5.08 -5.53 4.08
N TRP A 196 -6.06 -6.34 4.49
CA TRP A 196 -6.09 -7.74 4.09
C TRP A 196 -6.71 -7.84 2.68
N GLN A 197 -5.88 -8.17 1.70
CA GLN A 197 -6.23 -8.57 0.35
C GLN A 197 -5.36 -9.78 0.04
N PRO A 198 -5.92 -10.98 -0.18
CA PRO A 198 -5.39 -12.38 -0.01
C PRO A 198 -3.94 -12.69 0.43
N PHE A 199 -3.18 -11.71 0.85
CA PHE A 199 -1.74 -11.58 0.84
C PHE A 199 -1.37 -10.91 2.17
N GLU A 200 -0.30 -11.41 2.77
CA GLU A 200 0.03 -11.08 4.15
C GLU A 200 0.66 -9.70 4.30
N ARG A 201 1.50 -9.30 3.34
CA ARG A 201 2.31 -8.09 3.46
C ARG A 201 1.47 -6.81 3.68
N PRO A 202 0.43 -6.52 2.87
CA PRO A 202 -0.37 -5.31 3.12
C PRO A 202 -1.17 -5.40 4.43
N ALA A 203 -1.56 -6.61 4.86
CA ALA A 203 -2.24 -6.81 6.14
C ALA A 203 -1.32 -6.51 7.32
N GLN A 204 -0.07 -7.00 7.29
CA GLN A 204 0.92 -6.73 8.33
C GLN A 204 1.33 -5.27 8.39
N GLN A 205 1.26 -4.54 7.28
CA GLN A 205 1.53 -3.10 7.25
C GLN A 205 0.31 -2.26 7.65
N ARG A 206 -0.84 -2.89 7.93
CA ARG A 206 -2.14 -2.22 8.10
C ARG A 206 -2.37 -1.22 6.98
N ALA A 207 -2.09 -1.65 5.76
CA ALA A 207 -1.92 -0.76 4.64
C ALA A 207 -3.22 -0.09 4.22
N ASN A 208 -3.18 1.20 3.94
CA ASN A 208 -4.13 1.85 3.05
C ASN A 208 -3.33 2.69 2.04
N ALA A 209 -3.96 3.09 0.96
CA ALA A 209 -3.31 3.91 -0.05
C ALA A 209 -4.07 5.21 -0.27
N TYR A 210 -3.30 6.26 -0.57
CA TYR A 210 -3.80 7.51 -1.10
C TYR A 210 -3.38 7.63 -2.57
N ARG A 211 -4.33 7.71 -3.51
CA ARG A 211 -4.10 7.95 -4.94
C ARG A 211 -3.79 9.41 -5.16
N LEU A 212 -2.67 9.67 -5.81
CA LEU A 212 -2.26 11.01 -6.21
C LEU A 212 -2.60 11.24 -7.68
N ALA A 213 -3.12 12.44 -7.97
CA ALA A 213 -3.15 12.92 -9.34
C ALA A 213 -1.72 13.09 -9.89
N VAL A 214 -1.57 13.17 -11.21
CA VAL A 214 -0.26 13.34 -11.86
C VAL A 214 0.45 14.58 -11.31
N ASN A 215 1.69 14.40 -10.84
CA ASN A 215 2.50 15.43 -10.18
C ASN A 215 1.90 16.05 -8.90
N GLU A 216 0.86 15.47 -8.31
CA GLU A 216 0.32 15.94 -7.03
C GLU A 216 1.32 15.68 -5.89
N ASP A 217 1.55 16.71 -5.08
CA ASP A 217 2.41 16.61 -3.90
C ASP A 217 1.56 16.26 -2.69
N PHE A 218 1.69 15.03 -2.20
CA PHE A 218 0.98 14.56 -1.01
C PHE A 218 1.18 15.49 0.20
N ALA A 219 2.35 16.14 0.30
CA ALA A 219 2.64 17.07 1.40
C ALA A 219 1.81 18.37 1.36
N LYS A 220 1.15 18.66 0.23
CA LYS A 220 0.31 19.85 0.00
C LYS A 220 -1.19 19.54 -0.02
N VAL A 221 -1.58 18.28 0.06
CA VAL A 221 -2.98 17.88 0.21
C VAL A 221 -3.54 18.55 1.47
N SER A 222 -4.72 19.15 1.37
CA SER A 222 -5.28 20.04 2.42
C SER A 222 -5.51 19.36 3.77
N THR A 223 -5.72 18.04 3.78
CA THR A 223 -5.92 17.23 4.99
C THR A 223 -4.62 16.66 5.56
N VAL A 224 -3.46 16.94 4.93
CA VAL A 224 -2.15 16.44 5.33
C VAL A 224 -1.40 17.47 6.15
N THR A 225 -0.93 17.06 7.34
CA THR A 225 -0.02 17.84 8.18
C THR A 225 1.33 17.14 8.27
N LYS A 226 2.41 17.92 8.11
CA LYS A 226 3.79 17.42 8.11
C LYS A 226 4.50 17.73 9.43
N PHE A 227 5.02 16.70 10.11
CA PHE A 227 5.82 16.82 11.34
C PHE A 227 7.25 16.32 11.11
N LYS A 228 8.26 17.10 11.52
CA LYS A 228 9.69 16.72 11.40
C LYS A 228 10.28 16.35 12.76
N PHE A 229 11.13 15.34 12.82
CA PHE A 229 11.84 14.96 14.04
C PHE A 229 13.32 14.66 13.77
N ALA A 230 14.18 14.79 14.78
CA ALA A 230 15.57 14.37 14.66
C ALA A 230 15.71 12.86 14.91
N HIS A 231 16.57 12.19 14.15
CA HIS A 231 16.87 10.78 14.39
C HIS A 231 17.59 10.57 15.70
N ASN A 232 17.22 9.50 16.40
CA ASN A 232 17.85 9.05 17.63
C ASN A 232 18.03 7.54 17.55
N TRP A 233 19.28 7.08 17.66
CA TRP A 233 19.63 5.68 17.47
C TRP A 233 18.89 4.74 18.44
N ALA A 234 18.74 5.11 19.71
CA ALA A 234 18.07 4.27 20.69
C ALA A 234 16.58 4.07 20.34
N VAL A 235 15.91 5.15 19.90
CA VAL A 235 14.50 5.09 19.46
C VAL A 235 14.37 4.26 18.17
N SER A 236 15.23 4.49 17.18
CA SER A 236 15.22 3.70 15.94
C SER A 236 15.49 2.21 16.20
N LYS A 237 16.44 1.88 17.09
CA LYS A 237 16.75 0.50 17.48
C LYS A 237 15.59 -0.19 18.18
N GLN A 238 14.90 0.51 19.09
CA GLN A 238 13.71 -0.02 19.76
C GLN A 238 12.61 -0.37 18.75
N ILE A 239 12.34 0.52 17.79
CA ILE A 239 11.32 0.28 16.75
C ILE A 239 11.76 -0.87 15.83
N TYR A 240 13.04 -0.94 15.49
CA TYR A 240 13.58 -2.05 14.71
C TYR A 240 13.38 -3.39 15.40
N GLU A 241 13.66 -3.49 16.71
CA GLU A 241 13.45 -4.70 17.51
C GLU A 241 11.96 -5.05 17.64
N GLN A 242 11.08 -4.05 17.83
CA GLN A 242 9.63 -4.24 17.90
C GLN A 242 9.05 -4.93 16.64
N PHE A 243 9.66 -4.69 15.47
CA PHE A 243 9.24 -5.29 14.20
C PHE A 243 10.15 -6.43 13.74
N GLU A 244 11.00 -6.97 14.63
CA GLU A 244 11.94 -8.06 14.33
C GLU A 244 12.82 -7.76 13.11
N GLY A 245 13.33 -6.54 13.05
CA GLY A 245 14.14 -6.05 11.94
C GLY A 245 13.39 -5.78 10.63
N GLY A 246 12.07 -5.85 10.66
CA GLY A 246 11.18 -5.68 9.52
C GLY A 246 10.45 -6.98 9.12
N ASP A 247 10.87 -8.13 9.65
CA ASP A 247 10.32 -9.44 9.27
C ASP A 247 8.81 -9.53 9.56
N LEU A 248 8.32 -8.87 10.63
CA LEU A 248 6.89 -8.80 10.91
C LEU A 248 6.09 -7.99 9.88
N LEU A 249 6.72 -7.03 9.18
CA LEU A 249 6.08 -6.17 8.17
C LEU A 249 6.27 -6.67 6.73
N PHE A 250 7.29 -7.49 6.52
CA PHE A 250 7.67 -8.02 5.21
C PHE A 250 7.77 -9.55 5.29
N PRO A 251 6.66 -10.25 5.55
CA PRO A 251 6.66 -11.70 5.56
C PRO A 251 7.10 -12.20 4.18
N HIS A 252 7.85 -13.31 4.19
CA HIS A 252 8.25 -13.98 2.97
C HIS A 252 7.03 -14.67 2.35
N ASP A 253 6.68 -14.29 1.12
CA ASP A 253 5.55 -14.88 0.41
C ASP A 253 5.87 -15.06 -1.09
N PRO A 254 5.19 -15.98 -1.79
CA PRO A 254 5.43 -16.24 -3.22
C PRO A 254 5.18 -15.03 -4.13
N LEU A 255 4.37 -14.07 -3.70
CA LEU A 255 4.09 -12.86 -4.47
C LEU A 255 5.27 -11.88 -4.44
N ALA A 256 6.07 -11.90 -3.38
CA ALA A 256 7.35 -11.20 -3.31
C ALA A 256 8.32 -11.68 -4.40
N GLU A 257 8.48 -12.99 -4.52
CA GLU A 257 9.35 -13.61 -5.53
C GLU A 257 8.85 -13.31 -6.94
N PHE A 258 7.53 -13.33 -7.14
CA PHE A 258 6.94 -12.93 -8.39
C PHE A 258 7.22 -11.47 -8.73
N ALA A 259 7.06 -10.55 -7.78
CA ALA A 259 7.36 -9.14 -8.00
C ALA A 259 8.83 -8.91 -8.37
N ASP A 260 9.75 -9.62 -7.71
CA ASP A 260 11.17 -9.54 -8.03
C ASP A 260 11.51 -10.16 -9.39
N HIS A 261 10.82 -11.25 -9.76
CA HIS A 261 10.88 -11.80 -11.12
C HIS A 261 10.41 -10.79 -12.16
N VAL A 262 9.24 -10.15 -11.95
CA VAL A 262 8.71 -9.10 -12.83
C VAL A 262 9.70 -7.94 -12.95
N LYS A 263 10.33 -7.53 -11.85
CA LYS A 263 11.34 -6.47 -11.88
C LYS A 263 12.62 -6.85 -12.63
N ALA A 264 12.91 -8.14 -12.79
CA ALA A 264 14.08 -8.63 -13.50
C ALA A 264 13.81 -8.95 -14.98
N LEU A 265 12.56 -8.86 -15.44
CA LEU A 265 12.20 -9.15 -16.84
C LEU A 265 12.89 -8.20 -17.81
N THR A 266 13.33 -8.77 -18.93
CA THR A 266 13.96 -8.06 -20.05
C THR A 266 13.26 -8.37 -21.39
N HIS A 267 12.13 -9.08 -21.36
CA HIS A 267 11.38 -9.49 -22.53
C HIS A 267 9.89 -9.37 -22.25
N PHE A 268 9.11 -8.87 -23.22
CA PHE A 268 7.67 -8.67 -23.07
C PHE A 268 6.94 -8.99 -24.38
N THR A 269 5.67 -9.33 -24.27
CA THR A 269 4.81 -9.57 -25.43
C THR A 269 4.25 -8.26 -25.98
N GLN A 270 3.88 -8.27 -27.27
CA GLN A 270 3.27 -7.10 -27.90
C GLN A 270 1.99 -6.62 -27.15
N PRO A 271 1.05 -7.49 -26.72
CA PRO A 271 -0.12 -7.04 -25.95
C PRO A 271 0.22 -6.32 -24.64
N GLN A 272 1.30 -6.73 -23.96
CA GLN A 272 1.76 -6.06 -22.72
C GLN A 272 2.26 -4.65 -23.02
N ILE A 273 2.99 -4.49 -24.13
CA ILE A 273 3.52 -3.21 -24.59
C ILE A 273 2.38 -2.29 -25.03
N ASP A 274 1.39 -2.82 -25.75
CA ASP A 274 0.21 -2.08 -26.19
C ASP A 274 -0.57 -1.56 -24.98
N THR A 275 -0.83 -2.41 -23.98
CA THR A 275 -1.50 -2.02 -22.72
C THR A 275 -0.69 -0.98 -21.96
N ALA A 276 0.64 -1.11 -21.90
CA ALA A 276 1.50 -0.11 -21.27
C ALA A 276 1.45 1.24 -22.01
N SER A 277 1.36 1.22 -23.34
CA SER A 277 1.18 2.41 -24.18
C SER A 277 -0.16 3.11 -23.91
N GLU A 278 -1.25 2.35 -23.75
CA GLU A 278 -2.55 2.89 -23.37
C GLU A 278 -2.51 3.55 -21.99
N LYS A 279 -1.92 2.89 -20.99
CA LYS A 279 -1.75 3.47 -19.64
C LYS A 279 -0.87 4.72 -19.66
N PHE A 280 0.19 4.73 -20.47
CA PHE A 280 1.04 5.90 -20.67
C PHE A 280 0.22 7.05 -21.27
N ALA A 281 -0.57 6.77 -22.32
CA ALA A 281 -1.40 7.76 -22.99
C ALA A 281 -2.45 8.37 -22.04
N GLN A 282 -3.12 7.54 -21.24
CA GLN A 282 -4.06 7.99 -20.22
C GLN A 282 -3.40 8.93 -19.20
N ARG A 283 -2.16 8.61 -18.78
CA ARG A 283 -1.43 9.40 -17.79
C ARG A 283 -0.86 10.71 -18.34
N LYS A 284 -0.33 10.69 -19.57
CA LYS A 284 0.39 11.82 -20.18
C LYS A 284 -0.50 12.68 -21.08
N GLY A 285 -1.69 12.19 -21.44
CA GLY A 285 -2.56 12.82 -22.43
C GLY A 285 -2.03 12.71 -23.87
N GLN A 286 -1.04 11.86 -24.11
CA GLN A 286 -0.41 11.67 -25.42
C GLN A 286 0.01 10.22 -25.62
N THR A 287 -0.39 9.63 -26.75
CA THR A 287 0.05 8.31 -27.18
C THR A 287 1.46 8.40 -27.78
N PRO A 288 2.43 7.60 -27.29
CA PRO A 288 3.74 7.52 -27.91
C PRO A 288 3.65 6.74 -29.23
N ASP A 289 4.39 7.18 -30.24
CA ASP A 289 4.50 6.43 -31.49
C ASP A 289 5.40 5.19 -31.34
N ASN A 290 5.32 4.29 -32.33
CA ASN A 290 6.06 3.05 -32.31
C ASN A 290 7.58 3.27 -32.29
N GLU A 291 8.11 4.25 -33.02
CA GLU A 291 9.55 4.53 -33.04
C GLU A 291 10.06 4.95 -31.65
N THR A 292 9.28 5.76 -30.95
CA THR A 292 9.54 6.20 -29.58
C THR A 292 9.52 5.03 -28.61
N ILE A 293 8.50 4.17 -28.67
CA ILE A 293 8.41 2.95 -27.84
C ILE A 293 9.64 2.07 -28.07
N GLN A 294 10.01 1.81 -29.34
CA GLN A 294 11.19 1.01 -29.69
C GLN A 294 12.48 1.62 -29.14
N ALA A 295 12.62 2.94 -29.18
CA ALA A 295 13.76 3.65 -28.61
C ALA A 295 13.84 3.48 -27.08
N TRP A 296 12.71 3.60 -26.37
CA TRP A 296 12.64 3.39 -24.92
C TRP A 296 12.96 1.93 -24.53
N LEU A 297 12.38 0.95 -25.23
CA LEU A 297 12.65 -0.47 -24.97
C LEU A 297 14.14 -0.79 -25.19
N LYS A 298 14.73 -0.29 -26.28
CA LYS A 298 16.17 -0.45 -26.55
C LYS A 298 17.03 0.20 -25.46
N GLN A 299 16.69 1.41 -25.02
CA GLN A 299 17.37 2.09 -23.91
C GLN A 299 17.34 1.25 -22.62
N LYS A 300 16.24 0.53 -22.39
CA LYS A 300 16.04 -0.32 -21.21
C LYS A 300 16.57 -1.75 -21.36
N GLY A 301 17.13 -2.11 -22.53
CA GLY A 301 17.58 -3.48 -22.80
C GLY A 301 16.44 -4.48 -22.87
N ILE A 302 15.26 -4.02 -23.28
CA ILE A 302 14.03 -4.82 -23.38
C ILE A 302 13.83 -5.29 -24.82
N SER A 303 13.41 -6.54 -24.99
CA SER A 303 13.14 -7.15 -26.30
C SER A 303 11.75 -7.80 -26.39
N PHE A 304 11.36 -8.15 -27.61
CA PHE A 304 10.06 -8.72 -27.94
C PHE A 304 10.09 -10.24 -27.91
N VAL A 305 9.02 -10.84 -27.41
CA VAL A 305 8.76 -12.28 -27.47
C VAL A 305 7.31 -12.55 -27.87
N ASP A 306 7.09 -13.62 -28.63
CA ASP A 306 5.74 -14.07 -29.01
C ASP A 306 5.09 -14.92 -27.90
N GLU A 307 5.90 -15.54 -27.05
CA GLU A 307 5.43 -16.40 -25.96
C GLU A 307 5.12 -15.61 -24.69
N ASN A 308 4.16 -16.10 -23.90
CA ASN A 308 3.76 -15.48 -22.64
C ASN A 308 4.97 -15.32 -21.69
N THR A 309 5.28 -14.06 -21.34
CA THR A 309 6.36 -13.67 -20.42
C THR A 309 6.32 -14.41 -19.07
N LEU A 310 5.14 -14.89 -18.67
CA LEU A 310 4.91 -15.59 -17.41
C LEU A 310 4.80 -17.12 -17.54
N ALA A 311 4.96 -17.70 -18.75
CA ALA A 311 4.71 -19.11 -19.01
C ALA A 311 5.49 -20.08 -18.09
N HIS A 312 6.65 -19.66 -17.61
CA HIS A 312 7.51 -20.49 -16.75
C HIS A 312 7.33 -20.21 -15.26
N PHE A 313 6.64 -19.14 -14.87
CA PHE A 313 6.45 -18.82 -13.47
C PHE A 313 5.41 -19.77 -12.86
N LYS A 314 5.80 -20.44 -11.77
CA LYS A 314 4.93 -21.38 -11.05
C LYS A 314 4.68 -20.86 -9.64
N TRP A 315 3.42 -20.56 -9.35
CA TRP A 315 2.99 -20.21 -8.00
C TRP A 315 3.26 -21.38 -7.06
N ARG A 316 4.11 -21.13 -6.05
CA ARG A 316 4.20 -22.02 -4.90
C ARG A 316 3.02 -21.72 -4.00
N PHE A 317 1.96 -22.52 -4.11
CA PHE A 317 0.71 -22.27 -3.41
C PHE A 317 0.28 -23.52 -2.64
N ASP A 318 0.07 -23.36 -1.33
CA ASP A 318 -0.51 -24.37 -0.47
C ASP A 318 -1.99 -24.04 -0.27
N GLU A 319 -2.85 -24.78 -0.96
CA GLU A 319 -4.30 -24.58 -0.90
C GLU A 319 -4.86 -24.85 0.49
N HIS A 320 -4.36 -25.86 1.20
CA HIS A 320 -4.84 -26.20 2.54
C HIS A 320 -4.50 -25.09 3.54
N ALA A 321 -3.26 -24.61 3.53
CA ALA A 321 -2.84 -23.50 4.38
C ALA A 321 -3.61 -22.21 4.05
N PHE A 322 -3.89 -21.96 2.77
CA PHE A 322 -4.69 -20.81 2.35
C PHE A 322 -6.14 -20.88 2.85
N GLU A 323 -6.81 -22.02 2.75
CA GLU A 323 -8.18 -22.17 3.26
C GLU A 323 -8.24 -22.01 4.79
N GLN A 324 -7.26 -22.54 5.54
CA GLN A 324 -7.16 -22.31 6.98
C GLN A 324 -7.03 -20.82 7.30
N LYS A 325 -6.16 -20.11 6.58
CA LYS A 325 -5.98 -18.67 6.72
C LYS A 325 -7.25 -17.89 6.37
N LEU A 326 -8.00 -18.33 5.37
CA LEU A 326 -9.28 -17.73 5.00
C LEU A 326 -10.32 -17.92 6.11
N GLU A 327 -10.38 -19.10 6.71
CA GLU A 327 -11.26 -19.38 7.86
C GLU A 327 -10.89 -18.50 9.06
N ASP A 328 -9.60 -18.40 9.38
CA ASP A 328 -9.09 -17.58 10.48
C ASP A 328 -9.29 -16.08 10.23
N MET A 329 -9.15 -15.63 8.99
CA MET A 329 -9.56 -14.29 8.59
C MET A 329 -11.05 -14.08 8.87
N GLY A 330 -11.92 -15.01 8.47
CA GLY A 330 -13.36 -14.95 8.72
C GLY A 330 -13.71 -14.76 10.21
N LYS A 331 -12.99 -15.45 11.11
CA LYS A 331 -13.15 -15.31 12.57
C LYS A 331 -12.74 -13.92 13.10
N ARG A 332 -11.88 -13.21 12.38
CA ARG A 332 -11.35 -11.90 12.76
C ARG A 332 -12.13 -10.73 12.16
N ILE A 333 -13.05 -10.99 11.22
CA ILE A 333 -13.87 -9.94 10.61
C ILE A 333 -14.83 -9.37 11.67
N ARG A 334 -14.76 -8.05 11.84
CA ARG A 334 -15.63 -7.26 12.70
C ARG A 334 -16.60 -6.49 11.83
N VAL A 335 -17.88 -6.60 12.15
CA VAL A 335 -18.97 -5.90 11.45
C VAL A 335 -19.73 -5.05 12.46
N ARG A 336 -19.95 -3.78 12.12
CA ARG A 336 -20.93 -2.97 12.82
C ARG A 336 -22.31 -3.29 12.27
N ARG A 337 -23.10 -4.07 13.01
CA ARG A 337 -24.52 -4.25 12.69
C ARG A 337 -25.23 -2.93 13.01
N THR A 338 -25.63 -2.17 11.99
CA THR A 338 -26.63 -1.12 12.19
C THR A 338 -27.91 -1.80 12.66
N ALA A 339 -28.48 -1.35 13.77
CA ALA A 339 -29.79 -1.80 14.23
C ALA A 339 -30.86 -1.34 13.23
N ALA A 340 -31.03 -2.09 12.15
CA ALA A 340 -32.09 -1.95 11.18
C ALA A 340 -32.52 -3.37 10.79
N HIS A 341 -33.19 -4.05 11.73
CA HIS A 341 -34.19 -5.11 11.54
C HIS A 341 -34.64 -5.60 12.92
N TYR A 342 -35.27 -4.69 13.67
CA TYR A 342 -36.25 -5.05 14.70
C TYR A 342 -37.44 -4.12 14.51
N GLN A 343 -38.30 -4.47 13.55
CA GLN A 343 -39.69 -4.09 13.56
C GLN A 343 -40.50 -5.29 13.06
N GLY A 344 -41.31 -5.84 13.97
CA GLY A 344 -42.59 -6.50 13.71
C GLY A 344 -42.57 -7.78 12.91
#